data_AF-A0A0S3U2I4-F1
#
_entry.id   AF-A0A0S3U2I4-F1
#
_cell.length_a   1.000
_cell.length_b   1.000
_cell.length_c   1.000
_cell.angle_alpha   90.00
_cell.angle_beta   90.00
_cell.angle_gamma   90.00
#
_symmetry.space_group_name_H-M   'P 1'
#
loop_
_entity.id
_entity.type
_entity.pdbx_description
1 polymer ?
#
loop_
_entity_poly.entity_id
_entity_poly.type
_entity_poly.pdbx_seq_one_letter_code
_entity_poly.pdbx_strand_id
1 'polypeptide(L)'
;MNRKTCLIAAGLIGLCFSAPIAIQAAPKPLSSTIASASSPSSRTAELTRNISAVEVEKAILLGELTPDTLALDELNKRYTNLMLQLRQLEPARYQALAASATETALARKIAELDVERAIALSRFTIDAPVVQTIARQSLMLEARLKQIQPTRYQALARSAMQSALQAKIAELQALYQQEDRRLIPSAPSQQTLKTQIFELNRRLAEVPKN
;
A
#
# COMPACT_ATOMS: atom_id res chain seq x y z
N MET A 1 -36.26 2.71 72.85
CA MET A 1 -37.39 2.14 73.61
C MET A 1 -38.18 1.22 72.69
N ASN A 2 -38.53 0.06 73.22
CA ASN A 2 -39.60 -0.84 72.81
C ASN A 2 -39.43 -1.59 71.48
N ARG A 3 -39.11 -2.89 71.54
CA ARG A 3 -40.05 -4.02 71.83
C ARG A 3 -40.88 -4.27 70.56
N LYS A 4 -41.07 -5.47 70.02
CA LYS A 4 -40.97 -6.84 70.55
C LYS A 4 -41.59 -7.75 69.47
N THR A 5 -41.16 -9.02 69.42
CA THR A 5 -41.97 -10.26 69.23
C THR A 5 -43.02 -10.32 68.11
N CYS A 6 -43.41 -11.43 67.51
CA CYS A 6 -43.20 -12.88 67.56
C CYS A 6 -44.18 -13.39 66.47
N LEU A 7 -43.82 -14.33 65.60
CA LEU A 7 -43.96 -15.79 65.81
C LEU A 7 -45.38 -16.28 65.46
N ILE A 8 -45.41 -17.55 65.04
CA ILE A 8 -46.55 -18.47 64.89
C ILE A 8 -47.16 -18.49 63.48
N ALA A 9 -47.48 -19.62 62.84
CA ALA A 9 -47.06 -21.02 62.92
C ALA A 9 -47.81 -21.78 61.80
N ALA A 10 -47.28 -22.96 61.48
CA ALA A 10 -48.00 -24.22 61.22
C ALA A 10 -48.86 -24.42 59.94
N GLY A 11 -48.69 -25.62 59.37
CA GLY A 11 -49.55 -26.24 58.36
C GLY A 11 -48.73 -26.94 57.27
N LEU A 12 -47.97 -28.00 57.58
CA LEU A 12 -48.33 -29.44 57.48
C LEU A 12 -48.94 -29.90 56.14
N ILE A 13 -48.16 -30.79 55.51
CA ILE A 13 -48.51 -32.01 54.74
C ILE A 13 -48.97 -31.83 53.28
N GLY A 14 -48.28 -32.54 52.38
CA GLY A 14 -48.83 -32.96 51.10
C GLY A 14 -47.78 -33.43 50.09
N LEU A 15 -47.39 -34.70 50.18
CA LEU A 15 -46.56 -35.42 49.20
C LEU A 15 -47.18 -35.41 47.79
N CYS A 16 -46.37 -35.19 46.74
CA CYS A 16 -46.10 -36.12 45.61
C CYS A 16 -45.74 -35.43 44.29
N PHE A 17 -44.66 -35.95 43.70
CA PHE A 17 -44.37 -36.11 42.25
C PHE A 17 -43.97 -34.91 41.37
N SER A 18 -42.69 -34.96 40.98
CA SER A 18 -42.14 -34.90 39.61
C SER A 18 -42.31 -33.64 38.74
N ALA A 19 -41.15 -33.16 38.29
CA ALA A 19 -40.90 -32.01 37.41
C ALA A 19 -41.66 -32.04 36.07
N PRO A 20 -41.77 -30.88 35.39
CA PRO A 20 -40.81 -30.65 34.30
C PRO A 20 -40.24 -29.21 34.23
N ILE A 21 -39.17 -29.12 33.45
CA ILE A 21 -38.36 -27.96 33.07
C ILE A 21 -39.13 -27.00 32.13
N ALA A 22 -39.03 -25.69 32.38
CA ALA A 22 -39.12 -24.60 31.39
C ALA A 22 -38.56 -23.29 32.03
N ILE A 23 -37.33 -22.86 31.71
CA ILE A 23 -36.92 -21.90 30.66
C ILE A 23 -37.06 -20.39 31.05
N GLN A 24 -35.90 -19.73 30.96
CA GLN A 24 -35.60 -18.30 30.70
C GLN A 24 -35.74 -17.22 31.80
N ALA A 25 -34.57 -16.79 32.26
CA ALA A 25 -34.12 -15.41 32.06
C ALA A 25 -32.59 -15.40 31.85
N ALA A 26 -32.14 -15.27 30.60
CA ALA A 26 -30.73 -15.12 30.27
C ALA A 26 -30.28 -13.66 30.54
N PRO A 27 -29.11 -13.44 31.16
CA PRO A 27 -28.62 -12.10 31.46
C PRO A 27 -28.14 -11.37 30.19
N LYS A 28 -28.41 -10.06 30.14
CA LYS A 28 -27.94 -9.12 29.11
C LYS A 28 -26.44 -9.29 28.84
N PRO A 29 -26.01 -9.51 27.58
CA PRO A 29 -24.59 -9.45 27.26
C PRO A 29 -24.15 -7.98 27.25
N LEU A 30 -23.15 -7.68 28.08
CA LEU A 30 -22.34 -6.48 27.98
C LEU A 30 -21.73 -6.45 26.58
N SER A 31 -22.08 -5.43 25.79
CA SER A 31 -21.38 -5.12 24.54
C SER A 31 -19.94 -4.77 24.88
N SER A 32 -19.05 -5.75 24.77
CA SER A 32 -17.63 -5.49 24.66
C SER A 32 -17.37 -4.90 23.28
N THR A 33 -17.12 -3.59 23.24
CA THR A 33 -16.34 -2.99 22.16
C THR A 33 -14.93 -3.60 22.25
N ILE A 34 -14.75 -4.79 21.69
CA ILE A 34 -13.43 -5.35 21.42
C ILE A 34 -12.88 -4.49 20.30
N ALA A 35 -12.05 -3.50 20.64
CA ALA A 35 -11.14 -2.90 19.68
C ALA A 35 -10.37 -4.06 19.05
N SER A 36 -10.57 -4.31 17.76
CA SER A 36 -9.88 -5.36 17.02
C SER A 36 -8.38 -5.13 17.14
N ALA A 37 -7.75 -5.82 18.06
CA ALA A 37 -6.31 -5.92 18.13
C ALA A 37 -5.85 -6.55 16.81
N SER A 38 -5.21 -5.76 15.96
CA SER A 38 -4.59 -6.26 14.74
C SER A 38 -3.64 -7.41 15.10
N SER A 39 -3.77 -8.56 14.42
CA SER A 39 -2.86 -9.67 14.62
C SER A 39 -1.40 -9.23 14.41
N PRO A 40 -0.43 -9.85 15.10
CA PRO A 40 0.99 -9.56 14.90
C PRO A 40 1.41 -9.58 13.42
N SER A 41 0.86 -10.52 12.64
CA SER A 41 1.08 -10.61 11.19
C SER A 41 0.57 -9.40 10.40
N SER A 42 -0.59 -8.86 10.77
CA SER A 42 -1.17 -7.68 10.13
C SER A 42 -0.33 -6.44 10.44
N ARG A 43 0.12 -6.30 11.69
CA ARG A 43 0.97 -5.17 12.11
C ARG A 43 2.36 -5.20 11.49
N THR A 44 2.98 -6.38 11.37
CA THR A 44 4.26 -6.55 10.64
C THR A 44 4.10 -6.15 9.16
N ALA A 45 3.01 -6.54 8.51
CA ALA A 45 2.74 -6.16 7.12
C ALA A 45 2.52 -4.64 6.96
N GLU A 46 1.83 -4.01 7.90
CA GLU A 46 1.64 -2.56 7.92
C GLU A 46 2.97 -1.82 8.10
N LEU A 47 3.80 -2.24 9.06
CA LEU A 47 5.10 -1.61 9.30
C LEU A 47 6.03 -1.74 8.10
N THR A 48 6.13 -2.92 7.50
CA THR A 48 6.98 -3.12 6.32
C THR A 48 6.52 -2.29 5.12
N ARG A 49 5.20 -2.13 4.93
CA ARG A 49 4.63 -1.20 3.94
C ARG A 49 4.97 0.25 4.24
N ASN A 50 4.86 0.69 5.50
CA ASN A 50 5.16 2.07 5.88
C ASN A 50 6.66 2.38 5.75
N ILE A 51 7.52 1.43 6.09
CA ILE A 51 8.98 1.54 5.92
C ILE A 51 9.33 1.71 4.44
N SER A 52 8.79 0.85 3.58
CA SER A 52 9.08 0.93 2.14
C SER A 52 8.53 2.20 1.50
N ALA A 53 7.36 2.68 1.92
CA ALA A 53 6.80 3.95 1.46
C ALA A 53 7.71 5.15 1.81
N VAL A 54 8.21 5.21 3.06
CA VAL A 54 9.12 6.27 3.49
C VAL A 54 10.45 6.22 2.72
N GLU A 55 10.99 5.04 2.45
CA GLU A 55 12.21 4.91 1.65
C GLU A 55 12.03 5.37 0.20
N VAL A 56 10.89 5.06 -0.41
CA VAL A 56 10.54 5.59 -1.74
C VAL A 56 10.47 7.12 -1.69
N GLU A 57 9.77 7.70 -0.72
CA GLU A 57 9.58 9.14 -0.58
C GLU A 57 10.91 9.89 -0.38
N LYS A 58 11.79 9.35 0.47
CA LYS A 58 13.15 9.87 0.65
C LYS A 58 13.92 9.91 -0.67
N ALA A 59 13.86 8.82 -1.45
CA ALA A 59 14.55 8.76 -2.74
C ALA A 59 13.95 9.73 -3.78
N ILE A 60 12.62 9.95 -3.74
CA ILE A 60 11.94 10.95 -4.58
C ILE A 60 12.41 12.37 -4.23
N LEU A 61 12.42 12.74 -2.95
CA LEU A 61 12.86 14.07 -2.50
C LEU A 61 14.32 14.35 -2.85
N LEU A 62 15.19 13.33 -2.73
CA LEU A 62 16.58 13.44 -3.17
C LEU A 62 16.72 13.68 -4.68
N GLY A 63 15.69 13.33 -5.47
CA GLY A 63 15.65 13.56 -6.92
C GLY A 63 15.17 14.96 -7.33
N GLU A 64 14.74 15.79 -6.37
CA GLU A 64 14.30 17.16 -6.65
C GLU A 64 15.49 18.09 -6.94
N LEU A 65 15.21 19.24 -7.59
CA LEU A 65 16.25 20.23 -7.91
C LEU A 65 16.85 20.86 -6.65
N THR A 66 16.03 21.03 -5.63
CA THR A 66 16.39 21.55 -4.32
C THR A 66 15.71 20.66 -3.27
N PRO A 67 16.37 19.59 -2.80
CA PRO A 67 15.78 18.69 -1.84
C PRO A 67 15.36 19.45 -0.57
N ASP A 68 14.11 19.25 -0.14
CA ASP A 68 13.63 19.77 1.13
C ASP A 68 14.30 19.01 2.28
N THR A 69 15.29 19.65 2.89
CA THR A 69 16.09 19.05 3.97
C THR A 69 15.27 18.85 5.24
N LEU A 70 14.28 19.71 5.51
CA LEU A 70 13.41 19.58 6.67
C LEU A 70 12.49 18.37 6.50
N ALA A 71 11.87 18.23 5.32
CA ALA A 71 11.06 17.06 5.00
C ALA A 71 11.89 15.76 5.05
N LEU A 72 13.13 15.78 4.54
CA LEU A 72 14.03 14.63 4.58
C LEU A 72 14.38 14.23 6.03
N ASP A 73 14.62 15.19 6.91
CA ASP A 73 14.89 14.94 8.33
C ASP A 73 13.67 14.33 9.05
N GLU A 74 12.47 14.81 8.76
CA GLU A 74 11.23 14.22 9.28
C GLU A 74 11.04 12.77 8.83
N LEU A 75 11.28 12.49 7.54
CA LEU A 75 11.24 11.13 7.00
C LEU A 75 12.30 10.23 7.63
N ASN A 76 13.51 10.73 7.87
CA ASN A 76 14.58 9.97 8.54
C ASN A 76 14.20 9.60 9.98
N LYS A 77 13.60 10.53 10.73
CA LYS A 77 13.08 10.27 12.07
C LYS A 77 11.97 9.21 12.04
N ARG A 78 11.02 9.34 11.10
CA ARG A 78 9.91 8.40 10.93
C ARG A 78 10.42 7.00 10.55
N TYR A 79 11.33 6.91 9.60
CA TYR A 79 11.97 5.66 9.19
C TYR A 79 12.62 4.95 10.38
N THR A 80 13.41 5.69 11.16
CA THR A 80 14.12 5.15 12.33
C THR A 80 13.14 4.60 13.36
N ASN A 81 12.05 5.34 13.64
CA ASN A 81 11.01 4.89 14.56
C ASN A 81 10.31 3.61 14.07
N LEU A 82 9.92 3.56 12.79
CA LEU A 82 9.28 2.39 12.20
C LEU A 82 10.19 1.15 12.23
N MET A 83 11.49 1.32 11.94
CA MET A 83 12.48 0.25 12.02
C MET A 83 12.64 -0.28 13.45
N LEU A 84 12.59 0.59 14.46
CA LEU A 84 12.61 0.17 15.87
C LEU A 84 11.36 -0.64 16.23
N GLN A 85 10.18 -0.20 15.80
CA GLN A 85 8.93 -0.95 16.02
C GLN A 85 8.96 -2.33 15.34
N LEU A 86 9.44 -2.40 14.09
CA LEU A 86 9.54 -3.67 13.38
C LEU A 86 10.55 -4.61 14.06
N ARG A 87 11.67 -4.07 14.55
CA ARG A 87 12.67 -4.85 15.31
C ARG A 87 12.09 -5.41 16.62
N GLN A 88 11.19 -4.70 17.29
CA GLN A 88 10.54 -5.20 18.50
C GLN A 88 9.57 -6.36 18.21
N LEU A 89 8.87 -6.31 17.07
CA LEU A 89 7.94 -7.37 16.67
C LEU A 89 8.64 -8.58 16.03
N GLU A 90 9.67 -8.34 15.20
CA GLU A 90 10.35 -9.35 14.37
C GLU A 90 11.88 -9.29 14.53
N PRO A 91 12.43 -9.48 15.75
CA PRO A 91 13.84 -9.22 16.05
C PRO A 91 14.83 -10.00 15.19
N ALA A 92 14.47 -11.21 14.75
CA ALA A 92 15.31 -12.05 13.92
C ALA A 92 15.28 -11.70 12.42
N ARG A 93 14.22 -11.03 11.93
CA ARG A 93 13.95 -10.90 10.49
C ARG A 93 13.63 -9.48 10.03
N TYR A 94 13.57 -8.49 10.92
CA TYR A 94 13.16 -7.13 10.60
C TYR A 94 13.94 -6.51 9.42
N GLN A 95 15.26 -6.71 9.34
CA GLN A 95 16.07 -6.19 8.24
C GLN A 95 15.68 -6.80 6.89
N ALA A 96 15.55 -8.12 6.83
CA ALA A 96 15.17 -8.83 5.61
C ALA A 96 13.75 -8.46 5.15
N LEU A 97 12.82 -8.34 6.10
CA LEU A 97 11.45 -7.92 5.82
C LEU A 97 11.39 -6.48 5.27
N ALA A 98 12.11 -5.55 5.91
CA ALA A 98 12.21 -4.17 5.46
C ALA A 98 12.87 -4.06 4.07
N ALA A 99 13.99 -4.76 3.85
CA ALA A 99 14.71 -4.77 2.58
C ALA A 99 13.83 -5.29 1.45
N SER A 100 13.22 -6.47 1.63
CA SER A 100 12.35 -7.08 0.61
C SER A 100 11.14 -6.20 0.25
N ALA A 101 10.49 -5.58 1.24
CA ALA A 101 9.39 -4.66 1.00
C ALA A 101 9.86 -3.38 0.28
N THR A 102 11.04 -2.87 0.64
CA THR A 102 11.62 -1.67 0.04
C THR A 102 12.06 -1.92 -1.41
N GLU A 103 12.70 -3.05 -1.70
CA GLU A 103 13.07 -3.46 -3.07
C GLU A 103 11.85 -3.48 -3.99
N THR A 104 10.76 -4.11 -3.53
CA THR A 104 9.52 -4.22 -4.29
C THR A 104 8.89 -2.85 -4.53
N ALA A 105 8.86 -2.00 -3.51
CA ALA A 105 8.28 -0.66 -3.61
C ALA A 105 9.10 0.26 -4.54
N LEU A 106 10.43 0.22 -4.45
CA LEU A 106 11.33 0.98 -5.33
C LEU A 106 11.18 0.53 -6.79
N ALA A 107 11.24 -0.79 -7.06
CA ALA A 107 11.08 -1.31 -8.42
C ALA A 107 9.73 -0.93 -9.03
N ARG A 108 8.66 -1.00 -8.24
CA ARG A 108 7.33 -0.53 -8.64
C ARG A 108 7.33 0.97 -8.95
N LYS A 109 7.90 1.81 -8.09
CA LYS A 109 7.90 3.26 -8.31
C LYS A 109 8.73 3.67 -9.52
N ILE A 110 9.87 3.00 -9.77
CA ILE A 110 10.66 3.18 -11.00
C ILE A 110 9.80 2.89 -12.22
N ALA A 111 9.05 1.79 -12.20
CA ALA A 111 8.16 1.42 -13.30
C ALA A 111 7.02 2.43 -13.53
N GLU A 112 6.41 2.92 -12.44
CA GLU A 112 5.40 3.99 -12.50
C GLU A 112 5.98 5.28 -13.13
N LEU A 113 7.17 5.71 -12.70
CA LEU A 113 7.84 6.88 -13.26
C LEU A 113 8.26 6.68 -14.73
N ASP A 114 8.65 5.47 -15.15
CA ASP A 114 8.98 5.19 -16.55
C ASP A 114 7.74 5.32 -17.46
N VAL A 115 6.58 4.84 -16.99
CA VAL A 115 5.28 5.03 -17.65
C VAL A 115 4.92 6.52 -17.71
N GLU A 116 5.01 7.23 -16.59
CA GLU A 116 4.74 8.67 -16.52
C GLU A 116 5.65 9.46 -17.48
N ARG A 117 6.93 9.09 -17.55
CA ARG A 117 7.90 9.70 -18.46
C ARG A 117 7.51 9.46 -19.92
N ALA A 118 7.17 8.23 -20.30
CA ALA A 118 6.74 7.90 -21.65
C ALA A 118 5.47 8.67 -22.05
N ILE A 119 4.51 8.80 -21.12
CA ILE A 119 3.31 9.61 -21.33
C ILE A 119 3.67 11.10 -21.45
N ALA A 120 4.58 11.63 -20.63
CA ALA A 120 5.01 13.02 -20.71
C ALA A 120 5.69 13.32 -22.04
N LEU A 121 6.51 12.39 -22.56
CA LEU A 121 7.17 12.50 -23.87
C LEU A 121 6.19 12.54 -25.06
N SER A 122 4.94 12.09 -24.88
CA SER A 122 3.90 12.27 -25.91
C SER A 122 3.44 13.72 -26.09
N ARG A 123 3.80 14.61 -25.14
CA ARG A 123 3.37 16.02 -25.10
C ARG A 123 4.51 17.02 -24.97
N PHE A 124 5.64 16.57 -24.43
CA PHE A 124 6.78 17.41 -24.08
C PHE A 124 8.07 16.86 -24.66
N THR A 125 9.05 17.73 -24.89
CA THR A 125 10.41 17.32 -25.27
C THR A 125 11.16 16.76 -24.07
N ILE A 126 12.29 16.10 -24.33
CA ILE A 126 13.13 15.51 -23.28
C ILE A 126 13.67 16.54 -22.27
N ASP A 127 13.83 17.80 -22.71
CA ASP A 127 14.37 18.89 -21.89
C ASP A 127 13.31 19.61 -21.05
N ALA A 128 12.03 19.23 -21.21
CA ALA A 128 10.97 19.83 -20.43
C ALA A 128 11.18 19.56 -18.92
N PRO A 129 10.96 20.55 -18.03
CA PRO A 129 11.21 20.41 -16.60
C PRO A 129 10.53 19.20 -15.96
N VAL A 130 9.29 18.88 -16.40
CA VAL A 130 8.55 17.71 -15.93
C VAL A 130 9.26 16.40 -16.27
N VAL A 131 9.78 16.26 -17.49
CA VAL A 131 10.50 15.06 -17.94
C VAL A 131 11.83 14.92 -17.20
N GLN A 132 12.53 16.03 -16.99
CA GLN A 132 13.81 16.07 -16.27
C GLN A 132 13.64 15.74 -14.78
N THR A 133 12.56 16.19 -14.14
CA THR A 133 12.25 15.83 -12.75
C THR A 133 11.96 14.33 -12.61
N ILE A 134 11.09 13.78 -13.47
CA ILE A 134 10.80 12.33 -13.47
C ILE A 134 12.08 11.51 -13.69
N ALA A 135 12.94 11.94 -14.62
CA ALA A 135 14.20 11.25 -14.91
C ALA A 135 15.14 11.24 -13.68
N ARG A 136 15.28 12.36 -12.98
CA ARG A 136 16.12 12.45 -11.78
C ARG A 136 15.58 11.63 -10.61
N GLN A 137 14.26 11.67 -10.38
CA GLN A 137 13.60 10.84 -9.39
C GLN A 137 13.81 9.35 -9.67
N SER A 138 13.67 8.92 -10.94
CA SER A 138 13.94 7.55 -11.35
C SER A 138 15.40 7.14 -11.07
N LEU A 139 16.38 8.00 -11.41
CA LEU A 139 17.79 7.75 -11.13
C LEU A 139 18.08 7.59 -9.63
N MET A 140 17.46 8.39 -8.76
CA MET A 140 17.64 8.27 -7.31
C MET A 140 17.03 6.98 -6.76
N LEU A 141 15.85 6.58 -7.26
CA LEU A 141 15.23 5.31 -6.90
C LEU A 141 16.08 4.12 -7.38
N GLU A 142 16.62 4.17 -8.61
CA GLU A 142 17.51 3.14 -9.15
C GLU A 142 18.81 3.03 -8.35
N ALA A 143 19.41 4.17 -8.00
CA ALA A 143 20.59 4.21 -7.15
C ALA A 143 20.31 3.57 -5.78
N ARG A 144 19.14 3.87 -5.20
CA ARG A 144 18.73 3.28 -3.92
C ARG A 144 18.45 1.78 -4.04
N LEU A 145 17.76 1.35 -5.08
CA LEU A 145 17.50 -0.07 -5.33
C LEU A 145 18.81 -0.85 -5.54
N LYS A 146 19.78 -0.26 -6.24
CA LYS A 146 21.12 -0.85 -6.41
C LYS A 146 21.88 -0.99 -5.09
N GLN A 147 21.73 -0.04 -4.16
CA GLN A 147 22.35 -0.14 -2.83
C GLN A 147 21.76 -1.28 -2.01
N ILE A 148 20.45 -1.50 -2.09
CA ILE A 148 19.77 -2.56 -1.33
C ILE A 148 20.02 -3.93 -1.98
N GLN A 149 19.95 -4.01 -3.32
CA GLN A 149 20.03 -5.26 -4.07
C GLN A 149 21.01 -5.19 -5.26
N PRO A 150 22.33 -5.18 -5.00
CA PRO A 150 23.35 -4.87 -6.01
C PRO A 150 23.41 -5.87 -7.16
N THR A 151 23.03 -7.13 -6.93
CA THR A 151 23.16 -8.21 -7.92
C THR A 151 21.95 -8.29 -8.85
N ARG A 152 20.74 -7.94 -8.39
CA ARG A 152 19.49 -8.19 -9.13
C ARG A 152 18.65 -6.95 -9.42
N TYR A 153 19.06 -5.75 -9.00
CA TYR A 153 18.29 -4.52 -9.19
C TYR A 153 17.86 -4.29 -10.64
N GLN A 154 18.74 -4.53 -11.63
CA GLN A 154 18.41 -4.32 -13.04
C GLN A 154 17.30 -5.24 -13.51
N ALA A 155 17.36 -6.53 -13.14
CA ALA A 155 16.34 -7.50 -13.53
C ALA A 155 14.98 -7.17 -12.88
N LEU A 156 15.00 -6.76 -11.60
CA LEU A 156 13.79 -6.33 -10.87
C LEU A 156 13.16 -5.10 -11.51
N ALA A 157 13.94 -4.05 -11.74
CA ALA A 157 13.45 -2.81 -12.35
C ALA A 157 12.93 -3.05 -13.78
N ARG A 158 13.63 -3.82 -14.61
CA ARG A 158 13.19 -4.16 -15.98
C ARG A 158 11.89 -4.94 -16.00
N SER A 159 11.77 -5.97 -15.15
CA SER A 159 10.54 -6.77 -15.08
C SER A 159 9.35 -5.92 -14.63
N ALA A 160 9.55 -5.04 -13.64
CA ALA A 160 8.52 -4.10 -13.20
C ALA A 160 8.14 -3.11 -14.32
N MET A 161 9.12 -2.52 -15.02
CA MET A 161 8.90 -1.59 -16.14
C MET A 161 8.10 -2.27 -17.27
N GLN A 162 8.50 -3.45 -17.72
CA GLN A 162 7.79 -4.20 -18.77
C GLN A 162 6.32 -4.44 -18.38
N SER A 163 6.09 -4.91 -17.15
CA SER A 163 4.76 -5.18 -16.65
C SER A 163 3.90 -3.91 -16.59
N ALA A 164 4.46 -2.79 -16.08
CA ALA A 164 3.75 -1.53 -15.97
C ALA A 164 3.43 -0.91 -17.34
N LEU A 165 4.38 -0.93 -18.28
CA LEU A 165 4.19 -0.45 -19.65
C LEU A 165 3.11 -1.26 -20.36
N GLN A 166 3.16 -2.59 -20.30
CA GLN A 166 2.16 -3.47 -20.89
C GLN A 166 0.76 -3.23 -20.31
N ALA A 167 0.67 -3.13 -18.98
CA ALA A 167 -0.59 -2.83 -18.31
C ALA A 167 -1.16 -1.47 -18.76
N LYS A 168 -0.32 -0.44 -18.86
CA LYS A 168 -0.77 0.89 -19.28
C LYS A 168 -1.18 0.93 -20.75
N ILE A 169 -0.45 0.25 -21.63
CA ILE A 169 -0.82 0.11 -23.05
C ILE A 169 -2.20 -0.55 -23.17
N ALA A 170 -2.44 -1.64 -22.45
CA ALA A 170 -3.73 -2.34 -22.47
C ALA A 170 -4.88 -1.45 -21.96
N GLU A 171 -4.65 -0.69 -20.88
CA GLU A 171 -5.61 0.28 -20.35
C GLU A 171 -5.97 1.36 -21.38
N LEU A 172 -4.96 1.98 -22.01
CA LEU A 172 -5.19 3.03 -23.01
C LEU A 172 -5.83 2.49 -24.28
N GLN A 173 -5.51 1.26 -24.69
CA GLN A 173 -6.18 0.59 -25.81
C GLN A 173 -7.66 0.34 -25.49
N ALA A 174 -8.00 -0.12 -24.28
CA ALA A 174 -9.38 -0.31 -23.87
C ALA A 174 -10.17 1.01 -23.89
N LEU A 175 -9.57 2.10 -23.39
CA LEU A 175 -10.16 3.45 -23.44
C LEU A 175 -10.36 3.93 -24.88
N TYR A 176 -9.36 3.74 -25.74
CA TYR A 176 -9.45 4.08 -27.16
C TYR A 176 -10.63 3.36 -27.84
N GLN A 177 -10.76 2.04 -27.61
CA GLN A 177 -11.87 1.24 -28.16
C GLN A 177 -13.24 1.69 -27.62
N GLN A 178 -13.30 2.12 -26.36
CA GLN A 178 -14.53 2.66 -25.78
C GLN A 178 -14.93 4.00 -26.43
N GLU A 179 -13.96 4.89 -26.69
CA GLU A 179 -14.22 6.16 -27.37
C GLU A 179 -14.63 5.96 -28.84
N ASP A 180 -13.98 5.03 -29.55
CA ASP A 180 -14.31 4.70 -30.94
C ASP A 180 -15.75 4.23 -31.11
N ARG A 181 -16.23 3.38 -30.18
CA ARG A 181 -17.63 2.91 -30.13
C ARG A 181 -18.65 4.02 -29.91
N ARG A 182 -18.25 5.18 -29.36
CA ARG A 182 -19.14 6.34 -29.20
C ARG A 182 -19.38 7.09 -30.52
N LEU A 183 -18.79 6.63 -31.63
CA LEU A 183 -18.96 7.17 -32.98
C LEU A 183 -18.67 8.69 -33.04
N ILE A 184 -17.65 9.15 -32.29
CA ILE A 184 -17.11 10.51 -32.40
C ILE A 184 -15.81 10.39 -33.19
N PRO A 185 -15.83 10.52 -34.52
CA PRO A 185 -14.63 10.33 -35.33
C PRO A 185 -13.65 11.46 -35.05
N SER A 186 -12.40 11.12 -34.74
CA SER A 186 -11.29 12.09 -34.62
C SER A 186 -11.45 13.13 -33.51
N ALA A 187 -12.03 12.74 -32.38
CA ALA A 187 -11.98 13.58 -31.18
C ALA A 187 -10.51 13.84 -30.78
N PRO A 188 -10.15 15.06 -30.33
CA PRO A 188 -8.80 15.35 -29.82
C PRO A 188 -8.29 14.37 -28.75
N SER A 189 -9.22 13.74 -28.01
CA SER A 189 -8.92 12.67 -27.05
C SER A 189 -8.36 11.40 -27.72
N GLN A 190 -8.94 10.96 -28.84
CA GLN A 190 -8.49 9.78 -29.59
C GLN A 190 -7.07 9.97 -30.12
N GLN A 191 -6.74 11.17 -30.62
CA GLN A 191 -5.39 11.47 -31.09
C GLN A 191 -4.39 11.45 -29.93
N THR A 192 -4.78 12.00 -28.77
CA THR A 192 -3.96 11.95 -27.55
C THR A 192 -3.68 10.51 -27.12
N LEU A 193 -4.71 9.64 -27.11
CA LEU A 193 -4.56 8.22 -26.77
C LEU A 193 -3.63 7.49 -27.75
N LYS A 194 -3.77 7.75 -29.06
CA LYS A 194 -2.88 7.17 -30.08
C LYS A 194 -1.41 7.54 -29.86
N THR A 195 -1.12 8.82 -29.61
CA THR A 195 0.26 9.28 -29.36
C THR A 195 0.82 8.66 -28.09
N GLN A 196 0.03 8.58 -27.01
CA GLN A 196 0.46 7.94 -25.76
C GLN A 196 0.74 6.44 -25.95
N ILE A 197 -0.14 5.72 -26.64
CA ILE A 197 0.06 4.30 -26.95
C ILE A 197 1.32 4.11 -27.80
N PHE A 198 1.56 4.98 -28.78
CA PHE A 198 2.76 4.94 -29.61
C PHE A 198 4.04 5.11 -28.77
N GLU A 199 4.11 6.15 -27.93
CA GLU A 199 5.28 6.40 -27.08
C GLU A 199 5.52 5.27 -26.07
N LEU A 200 4.47 4.70 -25.47
CA LEU A 200 4.60 3.57 -24.57
C LEU A 200 5.10 2.30 -25.28
N ASN A 201 4.64 2.03 -26.51
CA ASN A 201 5.15 0.92 -27.31
C ASN A 201 6.61 1.11 -27.71
N ARG A 202 7.00 2.33 -28.12
CA ARG A 202 8.39 2.68 -28.39
C ARG A 202 9.26 2.42 -27.17
N ARG A 203 8.84 2.92 -26.00
CA ARG A 203 9.57 2.71 -24.74
C ARG A 203 9.67 1.22 -24.37
N LEU A 204 8.59 0.45 -24.52
CA LEU A 204 8.58 -0.99 -24.25
C LEU A 204 9.58 -1.75 -25.14
N ALA A 205 9.74 -1.36 -26.41
CA ALA A 205 10.70 -1.96 -27.32
C ALA A 205 12.17 -1.67 -26.93
N GLU A 206 12.41 -0.55 -26.24
CA GLU A 206 13.74 -0.16 -25.75
C GLU A 206 14.13 -0.84 -24.43
N VAL A 207 13.18 -1.44 -23.69
CA VAL A 207 13.51 -2.17 -22.46
C VAL A 207 14.29 -3.45 -22.82
N PRO A 208 15.55 -3.61 -22.37
CA PRO A 208 16.37 -4.77 -22.74
C PRO A 208 15.67 -6.08 -22.39
N LYS A 209 15.62 -7.01 -23.34
CA LYS A 209 15.16 -8.39 -23.10
C LYS A 209 16.27 -9.16 -22.38
N ASN A 210 15.90 -9.92 -21.36
CA ASN A 210 16.82 -10.82 -20.65
C ASN A 210 17.14 -12.05 -21.50
#